data_AF-A0A2V4XF42-F1
#
_entry.id   AF-A0A2V4XF42-F1
#
_cell.length_a   1.000
_cell.length_b   1.000
_cell.length_c   1.000
_cell.angle_alpha   90.00
_cell.angle_beta   90.00
_cell.angle_gamma   90.00
#
_symmetry.space_group_name_H-M   'P 1'
#
loop_
_entity.id
_entity.type
_entity.pdbx_description
1 polymer ?
#
loop_
_entity_poly.entity_id
_entity_poly.type
_entity_poly.pdbx_seq_one_letter_code
_entity_poly.pdbx_strand_id
1 'polypeptide(L)' 'MGRPATRPTKLKDGFYIEIRNKGSKSGVKLYSGTKLQMHRAIKMYERSKEVIILGESVDGKFVDKEPKLHVAE' A
#
# COMPACT_ATOMS: atom_id res chain seq x y z
N MET A 1 -27.91 24.21 -7.49
CA MET A 1 -26.52 23.97 -7.96
C MET A 1 -26.05 22.65 -7.36
N GLY A 2 -25.92 21.60 -8.17
CA GLY A 2 -25.55 20.26 -7.69
C GLY A 2 -24.08 20.19 -7.26
N ARG A 3 -23.78 19.41 -6.22
CA ARG A 3 -22.39 19.16 -5.82
C ARG A 3 -21.64 18.55 -7.02
N PRO A 4 -20.46 19.07 -7.39
CA PRO A 4 -19.66 18.47 -8.44
C PRO A 4 -19.42 16.99 -8.11
N ALA A 5 -19.49 16.12 -9.13
CA ALA A 5 -19.24 14.70 -8.95
C ALA A 5 -17.83 14.49 -8.36
N THR A 6 -17.75 13.93 -7.15
CA THR A 6 -16.48 13.58 -6.51
C THR A 6 -15.88 12.39 -7.24
N ARG A 7 -15.02 12.66 -8.22
CA ARG A 7 -14.19 11.64 -8.85
C ARG A 7 -13.27 11.05 -7.78
N PRO A 8 -13.14 9.71 -7.69
CA PRO A 8 -12.19 9.10 -6.76
C PRO A 8 -10.78 9.60 -7.08
N THR A 9 -10.07 10.08 -6.06
CA THR A 9 -8.69 10.53 -6.18
C THR A 9 -7.82 9.36 -6.64
N LYS A 10 -7.08 9.57 -7.74
CA LYS A 10 -6.05 8.64 -8.20
C LYS A 10 -5.02 8.40 -7.10
N LEU A 11 -4.44 7.20 -7.05
CA LEU A 11 -3.27 6.98 -6.20
C LEU A 11 -2.13 7.93 -6.61
N LYS A 12 -1.33 8.34 -5.63
CA LYS A 12 -0.14 9.14 -5.89
C LYS A 12 0.94 8.25 -6.49
N ASP A 13 1.87 8.87 -7.20
CA ASP A 13 3.05 8.16 -7.66
C ASP A 13 3.97 7.85 -6.48
N GLY A 14 4.38 6.59 -6.35
CA GLY A 14 5.20 6.12 -5.23
C GLY A 14 4.87 4.68 -4.83
N PHE A 15 5.33 4.28 -3.65
CA PHE A 15 5.31 2.89 -3.20
C PHE A 15 4.22 2.64 -2.17
N TYR A 16 3.54 1.51 -2.28
CA TYR A 16 2.46 1.15 -1.37
C TYR A 16 2.65 -0.23 -0.74
N ILE A 17 2.28 -0.32 0.52
CA ILE A 17 2.04 -1.57 1.23
C ILE A 17 0.63 -1.56 1.81
N GLU A 18 0.04 -2.73 1.98
CA GLU A 18 -1.16 -2.93 2.76
C GLU A 18 -0.79 -3.66 4.05
N ILE A 19 -1.22 -3.12 5.19
CA ILE A 19 -1.05 -3.77 6.49
C ILE A 19 -2.38 -4.32 6.98
N ARG A 20 -2.36 -5.54 7.50
CA ARG A 20 -3.53 -6.25 8.03
C ARG A 20 -3.27 -6.76 9.45
N ASN A 21 -4.31 -6.78 10.27
CA ASN A 21 -4.28 -7.58 11.50
C ASN A 21 -4.23 -9.07 11.12
N LYS A 22 -3.53 -9.88 11.89
CA LYS A 22 -3.45 -11.33 11.65
C LYS A 22 -4.85 -11.94 11.57
N GLY A 23 -5.17 -12.60 10.46
CA GLY A 23 -6.48 -13.21 10.22
C GLY A 23 -7.58 -12.26 9.74
N SER A 24 -7.27 -10.97 9.53
CA SER A 24 -8.21 -10.02 8.93
C SER A 24 -8.20 -10.12 7.42
N LYS A 25 -9.39 -10.07 6.81
CA LYS A 25 -9.55 -10.00 5.34
C LYS A 25 -9.32 -8.61 4.77
N SER A 26 -9.36 -7.57 5.62
CA SER A 26 -9.20 -6.18 5.23
C SER A 26 -7.99 -5.53 5.91
N GLY A 27 -7.39 -4.56 5.21
CA GLY A 27 -6.22 -3.82 5.63
C GLY A 27 -6.25 -2.35 5.27
N VAL A 28 -5.21 -1.65 5.69
CA VAL A 28 -4.98 -0.23 5.39
C VAL A 28 -3.78 -0.10 4.47
N LYS A 29 -3.93 0.68 3.41
CA LYS A 29 -2.83 1.02 2.49
C LYS A 29 -1.99 2.16 3.06
N LEU A 30 -0.69 1.96 3.12
CA LEU A 30 0.30 2.98 3.49
C LEU A 30 1.06 3.41 2.24
N TYR A 31 1.18 4.72 2.06
CA TYR A 31 1.96 5.34 0.99
C TYR A 31 3.37 5.67 1.47
N SER A 32 4.35 5.53 0.58
CA SER A 32 5.73 5.95 0.76
C SER A 32 6.23 6.60 -0.53
N GLY A 33 6.89 7.75 -0.45
CA GLY A 33 7.41 8.44 -1.64
C GLY A 33 8.62 7.74 -2.28
N THR A 34 9.30 6.88 -1.53
CA THR A 34 10.49 6.16 -2.00
C THR A 34 10.46 4.69 -1.57
N LYS A 35 11.14 3.84 -2.34
CA LYS A 35 11.29 2.41 -2.02
C LYS A 35 11.95 2.19 -0.65
N LEU A 36 12.91 3.02 -0.28
CA LEU A 36 13.58 2.96 1.02
C LEU A 36 12.61 3.23 2.18
N GLN A 37 11.75 4.24 2.06
CA GLN A 37 10.71 4.52 3.06
C GLN A 37 9.72 3.35 3.17
N MET A 38 9.33 2.75 2.04
CA MET A 38 8.49 1.56 2.02
C MET A 38 9.14 0.41 2.81
N HIS A 39 10.42 0.12 2.56
CA HIS A 39 11.13 -0.93 3.30
C HIS A 39 11.22 -0.67 4.80
N ARG A 40 11.44 0.59 5.21
CA ARG A 40 11.39 0.97 6.63
C ARG A 40 9.99 0.71 7.21
N ALA A 41 8.93 1.04 6.48
CA ALA A 41 7.56 0.76 6.90
C ALA A 41 7.29 -0.74 7.05
N ILE A 42 7.74 -1.56 6.09
CA ILE A 42 7.66 -3.03 6.19
C ILE A 42 8.30 -3.52 7.48
N LYS A 43 9.55 -3.11 7.76
CA LYS A 43 10.28 -3.49 8.98
C LYS A 43 9.60 -3.04 10.27
N MET A 44 8.93 -1.89 10.28
CA MET A 44 8.16 -1.43 11.45
C MET A 44 6.95 -2.32 11.74
N TYR A 45 6.26 -2.82 10.72
CA TYR A 45 4.99 -3.54 10.88
C TYR A 45 5.12 -5.07 10.83
N GLU A 46 6.19 -5.63 10.26
CA GLU A 46 6.35 -7.08 10.03
C GLU A 46 6.21 -7.93 11.30
N ARG A 47 6.54 -7.37 12.47
CA ARG A 47 6.43 -8.09 13.76
C ARG A 47 5.00 -8.21 14.28
N SER A 48 4.12 -7.28 13.93
CA SER A 48 2.78 -7.15 14.54
C SER A 48 1.62 -7.29 13.55
N LYS A 49 1.87 -7.14 12.25
CA LYS A 49 0.87 -7.16 11.18
C LYS A 49 1.30 -8.10 10.07
N GLU A 50 0.33 -8.57 9.31
CA GLU A 50 0.61 -9.13 7.98
C GLU A 50 0.83 -7.97 7.03
N VAL A 51 1.96 -7.99 6.31
CA VAL A 51 2.35 -6.91 5.40
C VAL A 51 2.30 -7.45 3.97
N ILE A 52 1.51 -6.80 3.15
CA ILE A 52 1.34 -7.13 1.73
C ILE A 52 1.93 -5.99 0.92
N ILE A 53 2.91 -6.29 0.09
CA ILE A 53 3.58 -5.32 -0.78
C ILE A 53 2.72 -5.17 -2.04
N LEU A 54 2.15 -3.98 -2.25
CA LEU A 54 1.37 -3.66 -3.44
C LEU A 54 2.26 -3.19 -4.60
N GLY A 55 3.45 -2.69 -4.27
CA GLY A 55 4.44 -2.23 -5.25
C GLY A 55 4.35 -0.74 -5.56
N GLU A 56 4.97 -0.35 -6.67
CA GLU A 56 4.98 1.02 -7.16
C GLU A 56 3.69 1.36 -7.90
N SER A 57 3.13 2.53 -7.62
CA SER A 57 2.03 3.15 -8.36
C SER A 57 2.59 4.27 -9.24
N VAL A 58 2.21 4.27 -10.52
CA VAL A 58 2.53 5.30 -11.51
C VAL A 58 1.26 5.68 -12.27
N ASP A 59 0.94 6.96 -12.34
CA ASP A 59 -0.33 7.52 -12.86
C ASP A 59 -1.58 6.84 -12.25
N GLY A 60 -1.49 6.56 -10.95
CA GLY A 60 -2.58 5.97 -10.18
C GLY A 60 -2.82 4.47 -10.42
N LYS A 61 -1.89 3.76 -11.08
CA LYS A 61 -1.96 2.31 -11.32
C LYS A 61 -0.73 1.60 -10.78
N PHE A 62 -0.90 0.41 -10.21
CA PHE A 62 0.24 -0.42 -9.81
C PHE A 62 0.98 -0.97 -11.03
N VAL A 63 2.30 -0.81 -11.02
CA VAL A 63 3.20 -1.37 -12.02
C VAL A 63 3.26 -2.89 -11.87
N ASP A 64 3.36 -3.37 -10.62
CA ASP A 64 3.25 -4.77 -10.29
C ASP A 64 1.79 -5.24 -10.37
N LYS A 65 1.54 -6.35 -11.08
CA LYS A 65 0.19 -6.89 -11.25
C LYS A 65 -0.30 -7.68 -10.03
N GLU A 66 0.63 -8.24 -9.27
CA GLU A 66 0.32 -9.15 -8.18
C GLU A 66 0.95 -8.67 -6.87
N PRO A 67 0.14 -8.45 -5.82
CA PRO A 67 0.65 -8.08 -4.53
C PRO A 67 1.40 -9.26 -3.87
N LYS A 68 2.51 -8.98 -3.20
CA LYS A 68 3.37 -9.99 -2.59
C LYS A 68 3.26 -9.96 -1.07
N LEU A 69 3.01 -11.12 -0.45
CA LEU A 69 3.07 -11.22 1.01
C LEU A 69 4.54 -11.12 1.46
N HIS A 70 4.82 -10.19 2.36
CA HIS A 70 6.13 -10.10 3.00
C HIS A 70 6.24 -11.16 4.08
N VAL A 71 7.30 -11.96 4.01
CA VAL A 71 7.68 -12.91 5.06
C VAL A 71 8.89 -12.32 5.78
N ALA A 72 8.74 -12.05 7.08
CA ALA A 72 9.86 -11.60 7.89
C ALA A 72 10.94 -12.69 7.93
N GLU A 73 12.18 -12.28 7.66
CA GLU A 73 13.37 -13.08 7.96
C GLU A 73 13.72 -12.98 9.44
#